data_AF-A0A924V2N5-F1
#
_entry.id   AF-A0A924V2N5-F1
#
_cell.length_a   1.000
_cell.length_b   1.000
_cell.length_c   1.000
_cell.angle_alpha   90.00
_cell.angle_beta   90.00
_cell.angle_gamma   90.00
#
_symmetry.space_group_name_H-M   'P 1'
#
loop_
_entity.id
_entity.type
_entity.pdbx_description
1 polymer ?
#
loop_
_entity_poly.entity_id
_entity_poly.type
_entity_poly.pdbx_seq_one_letter_code
_entity_poly.pdbx_strand_id
1 'polypeptide(L)'
;MTVYLIDSQVDDSHARLYADVHDLVEVAISEIFTLPADTLVIADISLYLAHQWPQPTIVLAGKMQGDELAQAWQRGAWAGWIREQLPNALSDIIEQLLTQHLHQSDSRDLPAAARLQQRLIPTAIDIPNYKIEHIYKAASALSGDWLDYWITPDNRLLFYLADVAGHGAASSLLTGWLAAFHGSEHTPQALLSRMNRLLVIQNAGKHITALCGLLNPQTHHLEWCSAGHYPPPILINPDRTVETLNSSSFPLGLVTDLTLTTQTTSLQPESQMLFCSDGALEIFSGGTAEQLTQLIQALSQRTLSPPAHLSDDLTILSLHRTT
;
A
#
# COMPACT_ATOMS: atom_id res chain seq x y z
N MET A 1 -23.97 -10.10 -12.07
CA MET A 1 -22.78 -10.50 -12.88
C MET A 1 -22.88 -12.00 -13.03
N THR A 2 -22.86 -12.53 -14.25
CA THR A 2 -23.14 -13.94 -14.51
C THR A 2 -22.01 -14.83 -13.99
N VAL A 3 -22.36 -15.80 -13.14
CA VAL A 3 -21.43 -16.81 -12.60
C VAL A 3 -21.66 -18.09 -13.38
N TYR A 4 -20.59 -18.76 -13.79
CA TYR A 4 -20.70 -19.97 -14.60
C TYR A 4 -20.38 -21.22 -13.79
N LEU A 5 -21.19 -22.25 -13.91
CA LEU A 5 -20.96 -23.55 -13.27
C LEU A 5 -20.44 -24.55 -14.30
N ILE A 6 -19.31 -25.19 -14.00
CA ILE A 6 -18.78 -26.33 -14.75
C ILE A 6 -18.62 -27.50 -13.80
N ASP A 7 -19.66 -28.31 -13.73
CA ASP A 7 -19.68 -29.47 -12.87
C ASP A 7 -19.89 -30.76 -13.69
N SER A 8 -19.25 -31.84 -13.25
CA SER A 8 -19.45 -33.16 -13.82
C SER A 8 -20.45 -34.00 -13.02
N GLN A 9 -20.89 -33.54 -11.85
CA GLN A 9 -21.74 -34.28 -10.93
C GLN A 9 -22.93 -33.45 -10.45
N VAL A 10 -24.15 -33.80 -10.86
CA VAL A 10 -25.37 -33.19 -10.30
C VAL A 10 -25.62 -33.75 -8.90
N ASP A 11 -25.51 -32.90 -7.88
CA ASP A 11 -25.60 -33.25 -6.45
C ASP A 11 -26.37 -32.20 -5.63
N ASP A 12 -26.50 -32.40 -4.31
CA ASP A 12 -27.21 -31.48 -3.40
C ASP A 12 -26.57 -30.07 -3.36
N SER A 13 -25.30 -29.94 -3.75
CA SER A 13 -24.61 -28.66 -3.81
C SER A 13 -25.14 -27.79 -4.95
N HIS A 14 -25.61 -28.39 -6.06
CA HIS A 14 -26.28 -27.68 -7.16
C HIS A 14 -27.52 -26.94 -6.69
N ALA A 15 -28.40 -27.63 -5.95
CA ALA A 15 -29.65 -27.03 -5.47
C ALA A 15 -29.38 -25.82 -4.58
N ARG A 16 -28.32 -25.86 -3.76
CA ARG A 16 -27.89 -24.71 -2.95
C ARG A 16 -27.28 -23.58 -3.79
N LEU A 17 -26.43 -23.90 -4.76
CA LEU A 17 -25.82 -22.91 -5.64
C LEU A 17 -26.89 -22.14 -6.44
N TYR A 18 -27.85 -22.85 -7.04
CA TYR A 18 -28.96 -22.22 -7.77
C TYR A 18 -29.94 -21.46 -6.86
N ALA A 19 -30.06 -21.83 -5.58
CA ALA A 19 -30.93 -21.13 -4.64
C ALA A 19 -30.33 -19.80 -4.15
N ASP A 20 -29.00 -19.73 -3.98
CA ASP A 20 -28.31 -18.59 -3.38
C ASP A 20 -27.70 -17.66 -4.44
N VAL A 21 -27.22 -18.20 -5.57
CA VAL A 21 -26.55 -17.45 -6.66
C VAL A 21 -27.55 -17.17 -7.80
N HIS A 22 -28.10 -15.95 -7.83
CA HIS A 22 -29.21 -15.58 -8.73
C HIS A 22 -28.87 -15.57 -10.24
N ASP A 23 -27.60 -15.37 -10.61
CA ASP A 23 -27.14 -15.28 -12.01
C ASP A 23 -26.28 -16.50 -12.42
N LEU A 24 -26.54 -17.70 -11.88
CA LEU A 24 -25.77 -18.91 -12.17
C LEU A 24 -26.17 -19.55 -13.52
N VAL A 25 -25.18 -19.80 -14.38
CA VAL A 25 -25.38 -20.43 -15.70
C VAL A 25 -24.45 -21.63 -15.84
N GLU A 26 -25.01 -22.80 -16.09
CA GLU A 26 -24.22 -24.00 -16.34
C GLU A 26 -23.73 -24.04 -17.79
N VAL A 27 -22.46 -24.38 -17.98
CA VAL A 27 -21.81 -24.45 -19.30
C VAL A 27 -20.93 -25.68 -19.42
N ALA A 28 -20.80 -26.18 -20.64
CA ALA A 28 -19.91 -27.30 -20.91
C ALA A 28 -18.44 -26.85 -20.78
N ILE A 29 -17.57 -27.77 -20.34
CA ILE A 29 -16.12 -27.50 -20.24
C ILE A 29 -15.49 -27.07 -21.57
N SER A 30 -16.04 -27.49 -22.71
CA SER A 30 -15.57 -27.06 -24.03
C SER A 30 -15.80 -25.57 -24.29
N GLU A 31 -16.73 -24.93 -23.59
CA GLU A 31 -17.13 -23.55 -23.79
C GLU A 31 -16.34 -22.58 -22.90
N ILE A 32 -15.60 -23.06 -21.89
CA ILE A 32 -14.89 -22.18 -20.95
C ILE A 32 -13.90 -21.25 -21.65
N PHE A 33 -13.17 -21.74 -22.64
CA PHE A 33 -12.18 -20.93 -23.38
C PHE A 33 -12.82 -19.87 -24.28
N THR A 34 -14.14 -19.90 -24.46
CA THR A 34 -14.90 -18.88 -25.19
C THR A 34 -15.49 -17.80 -24.27
N LEU A 35 -15.50 -18.03 -22.96
CA LEU A 35 -15.98 -17.06 -21.98
C LEU A 35 -14.99 -15.89 -21.83
N PRO A 36 -15.48 -14.67 -21.52
CA PRO A 36 -14.62 -13.55 -21.16
C PRO A 36 -13.67 -13.90 -19.99
N ALA A 37 -12.44 -13.37 -20.02
CA ALA A 37 -11.39 -13.73 -19.06
C ALA A 37 -11.69 -13.28 -17.61
N ASP A 38 -12.56 -12.29 -17.44
CA ASP A 38 -13.04 -11.71 -16.17
C ASP A 38 -14.27 -12.43 -15.61
N THR A 39 -14.73 -13.49 -16.26
CA THR A 39 -15.92 -14.24 -15.86
C THR A 39 -15.61 -15.23 -14.74
N LEU A 40 -16.34 -15.13 -13.61
CA LEU A 40 -16.20 -16.07 -12.50
C LEU A 40 -16.78 -17.44 -12.83
N VAL A 41 -15.99 -18.47 -12.56
CA VAL A 41 -16.35 -19.87 -12.75
C VAL A 41 -16.35 -20.59 -11.39
N ILE A 42 -17.40 -21.36 -11.15
CA ILE A 42 -17.44 -22.38 -10.10
C ILE A 42 -17.27 -23.72 -10.82
N ALA A 43 -16.27 -24.53 -10.43
CA ALA A 43 -15.99 -25.77 -11.15
C ALA A 43 -15.64 -26.94 -10.24
N ASP A 44 -15.93 -28.16 -10.70
CA ASP A 44 -15.41 -29.36 -10.06
C ASP A 44 -13.87 -29.35 -10.03
N ILE A 45 -13.31 -29.70 -8.88
CA ILE A 45 -11.87 -29.68 -8.68
C ILE A 45 -11.12 -30.60 -9.65
N SER A 46 -11.69 -31.74 -10.01
CA SER A 46 -11.08 -32.69 -10.95
C SER A 46 -10.99 -32.09 -12.35
N LEU A 47 -12.05 -31.37 -12.77
CA LEU A 47 -12.08 -30.66 -14.05
C LEU A 47 -11.07 -29.51 -14.08
N TYR A 48 -10.98 -28.73 -13.00
CA TYR A 48 -10.02 -27.63 -12.88
C TYR A 48 -8.57 -28.13 -12.97
N LEU A 49 -8.23 -29.20 -12.23
CA LEU A 49 -6.88 -29.77 -12.23
C LEU A 49 -6.51 -30.44 -13.56
N ALA A 50 -7.49 -31.01 -14.26
CA ALA A 50 -7.26 -31.69 -15.54
C ALA A 50 -7.08 -30.72 -16.71
N HIS A 51 -7.90 -29.66 -16.78
CA HIS A 51 -7.98 -28.81 -17.98
C HIS A 51 -7.24 -27.48 -17.86
N GLN A 52 -7.26 -26.84 -16.69
CA GLN A 52 -6.71 -25.51 -16.41
C GLN A 52 -7.08 -24.41 -17.42
N TRP A 53 -7.73 -23.37 -16.94
CA TRP A 53 -8.17 -22.25 -17.77
C TRP A 53 -7.84 -20.91 -17.10
N PRO A 54 -7.82 -19.81 -17.88
CA PRO A 54 -7.39 -18.51 -17.36
C PRO A 54 -8.46 -17.81 -16.51
N GLN A 55 -9.73 -18.25 -16.58
CA GLN A 55 -10.81 -17.61 -15.84
C GLN A 55 -10.68 -17.79 -14.33
N PRO A 56 -11.09 -16.78 -13.57
CA PRO A 56 -11.11 -16.85 -12.12
C PRO A 56 -12.04 -17.95 -11.60
N THR A 57 -11.54 -18.80 -10.71
CA THR A 57 -12.23 -20.06 -10.38
C THR A 57 -12.32 -20.35 -8.89
N ILE A 58 -13.53 -20.65 -8.43
CA ILE A 58 -13.82 -21.28 -7.15
C ILE A 58 -13.98 -22.78 -7.41
N VAL A 59 -13.17 -23.61 -6.75
CA VAL A 59 -13.24 -25.07 -6.94
C VAL A 59 -14.17 -25.73 -5.92
N LEU A 60 -15.00 -26.66 -6.40
CA LEU A 60 -15.84 -27.54 -5.59
C LEU A 60 -15.12 -28.87 -5.38
N ALA A 61 -14.91 -29.22 -4.12
CA ALA A 61 -14.26 -30.46 -3.70
C ALA A 61 -15.13 -31.24 -2.72
N GLY A 62 -15.01 -32.57 -2.71
CA GLY A 62 -15.58 -33.42 -1.67
C GLY A 62 -14.70 -33.44 -0.41
N LYS A 63 -15.28 -33.85 0.72
CA LYS A 63 -14.58 -33.90 2.03
C LYS A 63 -13.24 -34.66 2.05
N MET A 64 -13.08 -35.65 1.19
CA MET A 64 -11.87 -36.49 1.13
C MET A 64 -10.82 -35.97 0.14
N GLN A 65 -11.09 -34.87 -0.56
CA GLN A 65 -10.23 -34.33 -1.62
C GLN A 65 -9.33 -33.18 -1.13
N GLY A 66 -8.77 -33.33 0.08
CA GLY A 66 -7.92 -32.29 0.69
C GLY A 66 -6.62 -32.05 -0.06
N ASP A 67 -6.02 -33.11 -0.61
CA ASP A 67 -4.76 -33.03 -1.37
C ASP A 67 -4.99 -32.33 -2.72
N GLU A 68 -6.11 -32.62 -3.39
CA GLU A 68 -6.51 -31.94 -4.62
C GLU A 68 -6.79 -30.45 -4.36
N LEU A 69 -7.41 -30.11 -3.23
CA LEU A 69 -7.66 -28.71 -2.84
C LEU A 69 -6.36 -27.92 -2.71
N ALA A 70 -5.37 -28.51 -2.04
CA ALA A 70 -4.04 -27.91 -1.92
C ALA A 70 -3.37 -27.73 -3.30
N GLN A 71 -3.52 -28.69 -4.21
CA GLN A 71 -3.00 -28.59 -5.58
C GLN A 71 -3.73 -27.51 -6.38
N ALA A 72 -5.04 -27.35 -6.21
CA ALA A 72 -5.83 -26.34 -6.90
C ALA A 72 -5.40 -24.93 -6.49
N TRP A 73 -5.11 -24.70 -5.21
CA TRP A 73 -4.55 -23.42 -4.72
C TRP A 73 -3.18 -23.13 -5.30
N GLN A 74 -2.27 -24.12 -5.35
CA GLN A 74 -0.97 -23.95 -6.02
C GLN A 74 -1.09 -23.61 -7.50
N ARG A 75 -2.22 -24.01 -8.12
CA ARG A 75 -2.54 -23.77 -9.53
C ARG A 75 -3.44 -22.55 -9.75
N GLY A 76 -3.61 -21.69 -8.74
CA GLY A 76 -4.28 -20.40 -8.89
C GLY A 76 -5.81 -20.41 -8.71
N ALA A 77 -6.40 -21.47 -8.16
CA ALA A 77 -7.80 -21.41 -7.73
C ALA A 77 -7.96 -20.37 -6.61
N TRP A 78 -9.00 -19.55 -6.70
CA TRP A 78 -9.21 -18.43 -5.76
C TRP A 78 -9.71 -18.89 -4.41
N ALA A 79 -10.61 -19.86 -4.41
CA ALA A 79 -11.20 -20.42 -3.22
C ALA A 79 -11.55 -21.88 -3.45
N GLY A 80 -11.66 -22.62 -2.34
CA GLY A 80 -12.09 -24.01 -2.34
C GLY A 80 -13.31 -24.17 -1.45
N TRP A 81 -14.39 -24.71 -1.98
CA TRP A 81 -15.59 -25.02 -1.21
C TRP A 81 -15.82 -26.53 -1.16
N ILE A 82 -16.25 -26.99 0.03
CA ILE A 82 -16.60 -28.37 0.25
C ILE A 82 -18.08 -28.55 -0.15
N ARG A 83 -18.37 -29.43 -1.11
CA ARG A 83 -19.71 -29.66 -1.68
C ARG A 83 -20.76 -29.92 -0.61
N GLU A 84 -20.43 -30.75 0.37
CA GLU A 84 -21.32 -31.14 1.47
C GLU A 84 -21.45 -30.06 2.56
N GLN A 85 -20.62 -29.01 2.49
CA GLN A 85 -20.51 -27.95 3.49
C GLN A 85 -20.26 -26.59 2.83
N LEU A 86 -21.08 -26.24 1.81
CA LEU A 86 -20.97 -24.92 1.19
C LEU A 86 -21.20 -23.82 2.25
N PRO A 87 -20.45 -22.70 2.19
CA PRO A 87 -20.68 -21.53 3.04
C PRO A 87 -22.11 -21.00 2.97
N ASN A 88 -22.58 -20.34 4.02
CA ASN A 88 -23.83 -19.58 3.95
C ASN A 88 -23.58 -18.24 3.25
N ALA A 89 -24.60 -17.67 2.61
CA ALA A 89 -24.51 -16.39 1.89
C ALA A 89 -23.43 -16.43 0.78
N LEU A 90 -23.55 -17.40 -0.12
CA LEU A 90 -22.62 -17.64 -1.22
C LEU A 90 -22.49 -16.41 -2.13
N SER A 91 -23.60 -15.70 -2.37
CA SER A 91 -23.59 -14.48 -3.17
C SER A 91 -22.71 -13.38 -2.56
N ASP A 92 -22.82 -13.15 -1.23
CA ASP A 92 -22.01 -12.14 -0.54
C ASP A 92 -20.51 -12.49 -0.58
N ILE A 93 -20.18 -13.78 -0.41
CA ILE A 93 -18.80 -14.28 -0.47
C ILE A 93 -18.24 -14.16 -1.89
N ILE A 94 -19.04 -14.49 -2.90
CA ILE A 94 -18.66 -14.31 -4.32
C ILE A 94 -18.39 -12.84 -4.60
N GLU A 95 -19.27 -11.94 -4.15
CA GLU A 95 -19.10 -10.50 -4.34
C GLU A 95 -17.82 -9.98 -3.65
N GLN A 96 -17.52 -10.47 -2.44
CA GLN A 96 -16.27 -10.14 -1.74
C GLN A 96 -15.02 -10.62 -2.49
N LEU A 97 -15.00 -11.87 -2.96
CA LEU A 97 -13.88 -12.44 -3.72
C LEU A 97 -13.68 -11.71 -5.06
N LEU A 98 -14.78 -11.38 -5.74
CA LEU A 98 -14.76 -10.58 -6.96
C LEU A 98 -14.22 -9.17 -6.71
N THR A 99 -14.67 -8.52 -5.65
CA THR A 99 -14.19 -7.17 -5.28
C THR A 99 -12.69 -7.21 -4.99
N GLN A 100 -12.24 -8.19 -4.19
CA GLN A 100 -10.81 -8.39 -3.91
C GLN A 100 -9.98 -8.62 -5.18
N HIS A 101 -10.51 -9.38 -6.14
CA HIS A 101 -9.78 -9.64 -7.37
C HIS A 101 -9.84 -8.50 -8.38
N LEU A 102 -10.97 -7.80 -8.52
CA LEU A 102 -11.07 -6.60 -9.35
C LEU A 102 -10.05 -5.55 -8.88
N HIS A 103 -9.86 -5.41 -7.56
CA HIS A 103 -8.78 -4.59 -7.00
C HIS A 103 -7.36 -5.04 -7.40
N GLN A 104 -7.16 -6.32 -7.72
CA GLN A 104 -5.88 -6.88 -8.16
C GLN A 104 -5.70 -6.86 -9.69
N SER A 105 -6.78 -6.79 -10.48
CA SER A 105 -6.80 -7.15 -11.91
C SER A 105 -7.05 -6.01 -12.91
N ASP A 106 -7.00 -4.74 -12.50
CA ASP A 106 -7.06 -3.57 -13.41
C ASP A 106 -5.79 -3.47 -14.30
N SER A 107 -5.59 -4.43 -15.19
CA SER A 107 -4.26 -4.95 -15.54
C SER A 107 -3.64 -4.42 -16.84
N ARG A 108 -4.22 -3.45 -17.54
CA ARG A 108 -3.60 -2.91 -18.78
C ARG A 108 -2.83 -1.60 -18.59
N ASP A 109 -3.37 -0.67 -17.81
CA ASP A 109 -2.77 0.65 -17.63
C ASP A 109 -2.02 0.81 -16.30
N LEU A 110 -2.24 -0.09 -15.32
CA LEU A 110 -1.53 -0.06 -14.04
C LEU A 110 0.01 -0.05 -14.19
N PRO A 111 0.65 -0.86 -15.06
CA PRO A 111 2.09 -0.77 -15.26
C PRO A 111 2.55 0.57 -15.87
N ALA A 112 1.69 1.24 -16.65
CA ALA A 112 2.00 2.57 -17.19
C ALA A 112 1.86 3.64 -16.10
N ALA A 113 0.81 3.58 -15.29
CA ALA A 113 0.60 4.46 -14.14
C ALA A 113 1.70 4.30 -13.08
N ALA A 114 2.13 3.07 -12.80
CA ALA A 114 3.22 2.78 -11.86
C ALA A 114 4.55 3.38 -12.33
N ARG A 115 4.84 3.24 -13.62
CA ARG A 115 6.01 3.89 -14.25
C ARG A 115 5.91 5.40 -14.21
N LEU A 116 4.71 5.97 -14.28
CA LEU A 116 4.51 7.41 -14.12
C LEU A 116 4.79 7.84 -12.67
N GLN A 117 4.21 7.18 -11.66
CA GLN A 117 4.50 7.45 -10.25
C GLN A 117 6.01 7.39 -9.97
N GLN A 118 6.69 6.32 -10.40
CA GLN A 118 8.14 6.18 -10.22
C GLN A 118 8.96 7.30 -10.88
N ARG A 119 8.51 7.85 -12.01
CA ARG A 119 9.19 8.97 -12.69
C ARG A 119 8.98 10.31 -12.01
N LEU A 120 7.92 10.44 -11.21
CA LEU A 120 7.61 11.66 -10.47
C LEU A 120 8.30 11.69 -9.11
N ILE A 121 8.72 10.54 -8.57
CA ILE A 121 9.59 10.49 -7.39
C ILE A 121 10.90 11.23 -7.71
N PRO A 122 11.38 12.11 -6.82
CA PRO A 122 12.57 12.91 -7.06
C PRO A 122 13.81 12.05 -7.24
N THR A 123 14.68 12.46 -8.15
CA THR A 123 16.01 11.87 -8.31
C THR A 123 16.93 12.30 -7.16
N ALA A 124 18.10 11.67 -7.05
CA ALA A 124 19.12 12.10 -6.09
C ALA A 124 19.49 13.58 -6.32
N ILE A 125 19.57 14.36 -5.24
CA ILE A 125 20.04 15.74 -5.23
C ILE A 125 21.29 15.81 -4.35
N ASP A 126 22.32 16.49 -4.84
CA ASP A 126 23.52 16.73 -4.06
C ASP A 126 23.28 17.86 -3.06
N ILE A 127 23.43 17.53 -1.77
CA ILE A 127 23.39 18.50 -0.67
C ILE A 127 24.73 18.46 0.06
N PRO A 128 25.38 19.62 0.27
CA PRO A 128 26.63 19.68 1.03
C PRO A 128 26.49 19.01 2.40
N ASN A 129 27.43 18.11 2.73
CA ASN A 129 27.50 17.39 4.01
C ASN A 129 26.38 16.36 4.25
N TYR A 130 25.52 16.07 3.27
CA TYR A 130 24.44 15.10 3.43
C TYR A 130 24.43 14.07 2.31
N LYS A 131 24.27 12.81 2.71
CA LYS A 131 23.86 11.72 1.81
C LYS A 131 22.37 11.51 1.97
N ILE A 132 21.62 11.74 0.90
CA ILE A 132 20.16 11.57 0.86
C ILE A 132 19.86 10.28 0.13
N GLU A 133 19.15 9.38 0.78
CA GLU A 133 18.76 8.09 0.21
C GLU A 133 17.27 7.88 0.47
N HIS A 134 16.59 7.24 -0.47
CA HIS A 134 15.21 6.85 -0.27
C HIS A 134 14.93 5.46 -0.81
N ILE A 135 13.94 4.80 -0.21
CA ILE A 135 13.30 3.59 -0.71
C ILE A 135 11.86 3.98 -1.01
N TYR A 136 11.38 3.64 -2.20
CA TYR A 136 9.99 3.79 -2.58
C TYR A 136 9.54 2.50 -3.26
N LYS A 137 8.71 1.71 -2.57
CA LYS A 137 8.30 0.39 -3.03
C LYS A 137 6.82 0.17 -2.75
N ALA A 138 6.03 0.11 -3.81
CA ALA A 138 4.61 -0.25 -3.73
C ALA A 138 4.42 -1.71 -3.27
N ALA A 139 3.40 -1.97 -2.45
CA ALA A 139 2.94 -3.33 -2.13
C ALA A 139 2.15 -3.95 -3.29
N SER A 140 1.47 -3.11 -4.08
CA SER A 140 0.72 -3.51 -5.27
C SER A 140 1.31 -2.88 -6.55
N ALA A 141 0.50 -2.72 -7.60
CA ALA A 141 0.94 -2.04 -8.81
C ALA A 141 1.15 -0.53 -8.62
N LEU A 142 0.32 0.12 -7.80
CA LEU A 142 0.40 1.54 -7.49
C LEU A 142 0.52 1.74 -5.99
N SER A 143 1.16 2.84 -5.60
CA SER A 143 1.33 3.20 -4.21
C SER A 143 0.49 4.41 -3.79
N GLY A 144 -0.08 4.32 -2.59
CA GLY A 144 -0.70 5.40 -1.82
C GLY A 144 0.32 6.25 -1.05
N ASP A 145 1.55 5.77 -0.90
CA ASP A 145 2.67 6.59 -0.44
C ASP A 145 3.13 7.58 -1.51
N TRP A 146 3.63 8.71 -1.03
CA TRP A 146 4.31 9.72 -1.83
C TRP A 146 5.52 10.29 -1.11
N LEU A 147 6.62 10.46 -1.85
CA LEU A 147 7.82 11.13 -1.40
C LEU A 147 8.21 12.19 -2.42
N ASP A 148 8.49 13.40 -1.94
CA ASP A 148 9.05 14.45 -2.78
C ASP A 148 9.98 15.37 -1.98
N TYR A 149 10.95 15.96 -2.67
CA TYR A 149 11.90 16.91 -2.10
C TYR A 149 12.53 17.81 -3.16
N TRP A 150 12.84 19.05 -2.77
CA TRP A 150 13.47 20.06 -3.63
C TRP A 150 14.32 21.05 -2.84
N ILE A 151 15.12 21.82 -3.57
CA ILE A 151 15.91 22.91 -3.02
C ILE A 151 15.10 24.19 -3.08
N THR A 152 14.88 24.81 -1.92
CA THR A 152 14.24 26.11 -1.81
C THR A 152 15.17 27.23 -2.30
N PRO A 153 14.64 28.42 -2.65
CA PRO A 153 15.46 29.54 -3.13
C PRO A 153 16.58 29.99 -2.18
N ASP A 154 16.50 29.66 -0.89
CA ASP A 154 17.49 29.94 0.14
C ASP A 154 18.45 28.76 0.41
N ASN A 155 18.56 27.81 -0.53
CA ASN A 155 19.46 26.66 -0.48
C ASN A 155 19.22 25.71 0.70
N ARG A 156 17.96 25.56 1.11
CA ARG A 156 17.53 24.55 2.08
C ARG A 156 16.84 23.41 1.34
N LEU A 157 16.89 22.21 1.91
CA LEU A 157 16.19 21.05 1.37
C LEU A 157 14.82 20.96 2.03
N LEU A 158 13.75 21.21 1.28
CA LEU A 158 12.40 20.92 1.72
C LEU A 158 12.00 19.54 1.20
N PHE A 159 11.37 18.74 2.05
CA PHE A 159 10.87 17.41 1.70
C PHE A 159 9.55 17.13 2.38
N TYR A 160 8.76 16.23 1.81
CA TYR A 160 7.62 15.66 2.50
C TYR A 160 7.42 14.19 2.11
N LEU A 161 6.93 13.43 3.07
CA LEU A 161 6.47 12.05 2.92
C LEU A 161 5.00 12.05 3.31
N ALA A 162 4.14 11.49 2.46
CA ALA A 162 2.72 11.41 2.70
C ALA A 162 2.20 10.02 2.38
N ASP A 163 1.17 9.60 3.09
CA ASP A 163 0.45 8.34 2.90
C ASP A 163 -1.06 8.63 2.84
N VAL A 164 -1.68 8.18 1.76
CA VAL A 164 -3.09 8.37 1.48
C VAL A 164 -3.89 7.21 2.04
N ALA A 165 -4.83 7.50 2.94
CA ALA A 165 -5.61 6.47 3.62
C ALA A 165 -6.33 5.49 2.65
N GLY A 166 -6.03 4.20 2.85
CA GLY A 166 -6.58 3.07 2.10
C GLY A 166 -5.75 2.70 0.87
N HIS A 167 -5.94 1.49 0.36
CA HIS A 167 -5.12 0.93 -0.71
C HIS A 167 -5.77 1.02 -2.11
N GLY A 168 -4.95 0.90 -3.15
CA GLY A 168 -5.39 0.68 -4.54
C GLY A 168 -5.45 1.93 -5.42
N ALA A 169 -6.10 1.79 -6.58
CA ALA A 169 -6.08 2.82 -7.63
C ALA A 169 -6.62 4.19 -7.16
N ALA A 170 -7.65 4.22 -6.31
CA ALA A 170 -8.23 5.47 -5.83
C ALA A 170 -7.26 6.29 -4.95
N SER A 171 -6.52 5.65 -4.02
CA SER A 171 -5.52 6.36 -3.20
C SER A 171 -4.31 6.80 -4.03
N SER A 172 -3.90 5.98 -5.00
CA SER A 172 -2.80 6.31 -5.91
C SER A 172 -3.07 7.52 -6.83
N LEU A 173 -4.33 7.85 -7.12
CA LEU A 173 -4.65 9.07 -7.88
C LEU A 173 -4.35 10.33 -7.07
N LEU A 174 -4.56 10.29 -5.74
CA LEU A 174 -4.23 11.41 -4.86
C LEU A 174 -2.72 11.61 -4.71
N THR A 175 -1.90 10.57 -4.87
CA THR A 175 -0.44 10.75 -4.89
C THR A 175 0.04 11.52 -6.13
N GLY A 176 -0.60 11.32 -7.29
CA GLY A 176 -0.40 12.18 -8.45
C GLY A 176 -0.81 13.64 -8.21
N TRP A 177 -1.84 13.89 -7.41
CA TRP A 177 -2.22 15.24 -6.97
C TRP A 177 -1.19 15.85 -6.01
N LEU A 178 -0.58 15.05 -5.13
CA LEU A 178 0.49 15.51 -4.25
C LEU A 178 1.70 16.01 -5.04
N ALA A 179 2.04 15.39 -6.18
CA ALA A 179 3.12 15.85 -7.07
C ALA A 179 3.00 17.33 -7.49
N ALA A 180 1.78 17.86 -7.57
CA ALA A 180 1.54 19.25 -7.96
C ALA A 180 2.01 20.29 -6.93
N PHE A 181 2.40 19.85 -5.72
CA PHE A 181 2.89 20.72 -4.67
C PHE A 181 4.41 20.90 -4.67
N HIS A 182 5.13 20.18 -5.54
CA HIS A 182 6.57 20.35 -5.72
C HIS A 182 6.93 21.83 -5.95
N GLY A 183 7.80 22.38 -5.12
CA GLY A 183 8.24 23.78 -5.24
C GLY A 183 7.18 24.84 -4.91
N SER A 184 5.98 24.45 -4.45
CA SER A 184 4.87 25.39 -4.26
C SER A 184 4.96 26.23 -2.99
N GLU A 185 5.73 25.79 -2.00
CA GLU A 185 5.94 26.44 -0.70
C GLU A 185 7.41 26.28 -0.24
N HIS A 186 7.78 27.02 0.81
CA HIS A 186 9.16 27.08 1.33
C HIS A 186 9.29 26.76 2.81
N THR A 187 8.19 26.45 3.51
CA THR A 187 8.20 26.02 4.90
C THR A 187 7.30 24.80 5.12
N PRO A 188 7.61 23.92 6.08
CA PRO A 188 6.82 22.71 6.30
C PRO A 188 5.36 23.00 6.64
N GLN A 189 5.14 23.95 7.54
CA GLN A 189 3.80 24.34 7.96
C GLN A 189 2.97 24.92 6.80
N ALA A 190 3.56 25.79 5.97
CA ALA A 190 2.85 26.38 4.84
C ALA A 190 2.43 25.31 3.82
N LEU A 191 3.32 24.36 3.53
CA LEU A 191 3.03 23.26 2.60
C LEU A 191 1.86 22.41 3.09
N LEU A 192 1.93 21.89 4.32
CA LEU A 192 0.88 21.02 4.86
C LEU A 192 -0.44 21.77 5.06
N SER A 193 -0.42 23.03 5.49
CA SER A 193 -1.64 23.85 5.59
C SER A 193 -2.30 24.08 4.22
N ARG A 194 -1.50 24.29 3.17
CA ARG A 194 -2.01 24.44 1.81
C ARG A 194 -2.62 23.14 1.28
N MET A 195 -1.95 22.01 1.50
CA MET A 195 -2.48 20.68 1.16
C MET A 195 -3.81 20.42 1.89
N ASN A 196 -3.87 20.65 3.20
CA ASN A 196 -5.09 20.48 3.99
C ASN A 196 -6.26 21.29 3.44
N ARG A 197 -6.03 22.58 3.17
CA ARG A 197 -7.08 23.48 2.66
C ARG A 197 -7.65 22.97 1.34
N LEU A 198 -6.80 22.53 0.41
CA LEU A 198 -7.26 22.03 -0.89
C LEU A 198 -7.97 20.68 -0.77
N LEU A 199 -7.53 19.77 0.11
CA LEU A 199 -8.24 18.51 0.38
C LEU A 199 -9.64 18.74 0.95
N VAL A 200 -9.77 19.64 1.92
CA VAL A 200 -11.06 19.99 2.54
C VAL A 200 -12.01 20.60 1.50
N ILE A 201 -11.53 21.49 0.63
CA ILE A 201 -12.35 22.10 -0.44
C ILE A 201 -12.83 21.04 -1.44
N GLN A 202 -11.98 20.09 -1.80
CA GLN A 202 -12.31 19.06 -2.79
C GLN A 202 -13.26 17.99 -2.23
N ASN A 203 -13.43 17.92 -0.90
CA ASN A 203 -14.26 16.93 -0.21
C ASN A 203 -13.98 15.49 -0.70
N ALA A 204 -12.70 15.15 -0.81
CA ALA A 204 -12.26 13.88 -1.41
C ALA A 204 -12.69 12.62 -0.62
N GLY A 205 -13.32 12.76 0.56
CA GLY A 205 -13.74 11.64 1.40
C GLY A 205 -12.57 10.78 1.93
N LYS A 206 -11.35 11.29 1.78
CA LYS A 206 -10.08 10.64 2.14
C LYS A 206 -9.26 11.59 3.00
N HIS A 207 -8.46 11.02 3.89
CA HIS A 207 -7.47 11.75 4.67
C HIS A 207 -6.07 11.29 4.27
N ILE A 208 -5.09 12.16 4.50
CA ILE A 208 -3.69 11.92 4.16
C ILE A 208 -2.88 12.14 5.42
N THR A 209 -2.11 11.14 5.83
CA THR A 209 -1.06 11.35 6.84
C THR A 209 0.16 11.93 6.13
N ALA A 210 0.83 12.89 6.75
CA ALA A 210 1.99 13.51 6.12
C ALA A 210 2.99 14.04 7.11
N LEU A 211 4.25 13.97 6.74
CA LEU A 211 5.35 14.62 7.42
C LEU A 211 6.07 15.53 6.43
N CYS A 212 6.42 16.74 6.87
CA CYS A 212 7.21 17.66 6.08
C CYS A 212 8.39 18.18 6.89
N GLY A 213 9.55 18.34 6.24
CA GLY A 213 10.75 18.87 6.85
C GLY A 213 11.51 19.83 5.95
N LEU A 214 12.32 20.67 6.58
CA LEU A 214 13.15 21.69 5.97
C LEU A 214 14.53 21.66 6.62
N LEU A 215 15.49 21.10 5.90
CA LEU A 215 16.86 20.97 6.34
C LEU A 215 17.68 22.17 5.86
N ASN A 216 18.31 22.87 6.79
CA ASN A 216 19.33 23.87 6.47
C ASN A 216 20.73 23.22 6.47
N PRO A 217 21.39 23.03 5.32
CA PRO A 217 22.68 22.35 5.25
C PRO A 217 23.85 23.19 5.78
N GLN A 218 23.66 24.49 6.01
CA GLN A 218 24.68 25.37 6.59
C GLN A 218 24.67 25.34 8.12
N THR A 219 23.48 25.31 8.73
CA THR A 219 23.31 25.30 10.20
C THR A 219 23.10 23.90 10.77
N HIS A 220 22.78 22.92 9.92
CA HIS A 220 22.43 21.55 10.29
C HIS A 220 21.19 21.44 11.19
N HIS A 221 20.34 22.47 11.17
CA HIS A 221 19.03 22.44 11.78
C HIS A 221 17.99 21.90 10.80
N LEU A 222 17.18 20.97 11.30
CA LEU A 222 16.01 20.45 10.63
C LEU A 222 14.77 21.00 11.34
N GLU A 223 13.96 21.76 10.61
CA GLU A 223 12.60 22.11 11.01
C GLU A 223 11.64 21.08 10.42
N TRP A 224 10.64 20.62 11.16
CA TRP A 224 9.69 19.64 10.64
C TRP A 224 8.35 19.72 11.36
N CYS A 225 7.30 19.21 10.71
CA CYS A 225 5.98 19.03 11.31
C CYS A 225 5.32 17.77 10.76
N SER A 226 4.40 17.20 11.52
CA SER A 226 3.62 16.02 11.13
C SER A 226 2.12 16.32 11.24
N ALA A 227 1.37 15.83 10.26
CA ALA A 227 -0.08 15.83 10.18
C ALA A 227 -0.56 14.38 10.31
N GLY A 228 -0.71 13.90 11.55
CA GLY A 228 -1.19 12.54 11.85
C GLY A 228 -0.27 11.40 11.40
N HIS A 229 0.97 11.71 10.99
CA HIS A 229 1.92 10.72 10.45
C HIS A 229 2.49 9.82 11.53
N TYR A 230 2.55 8.52 11.23
CA TYR A 230 3.18 7.49 12.05
C TYR A 230 3.81 6.43 11.10
N PRO A 231 4.98 5.85 11.42
CA PRO A 231 5.82 6.02 12.62
C PRO A 231 6.42 7.42 12.77
N PRO A 232 6.84 7.80 14.01
CA PRO A 232 7.52 9.06 14.23
C PRO A 232 8.89 9.08 13.54
N PRO A 233 9.44 10.25 13.22
CA PRO A 233 10.83 10.37 12.79
C PRO A 233 11.81 9.72 13.76
N ILE A 234 12.83 9.08 13.19
CA ILE A 234 13.85 8.35 13.94
C ILE A 234 15.20 9.03 13.71
N LEU A 235 15.82 9.50 14.79
CA LEU A 235 17.17 10.03 14.80
C LEU A 235 18.13 8.97 15.35
N ILE A 236 19.11 8.57 14.55
CA ILE A 236 20.24 7.76 14.98
C ILE A 236 21.41 8.70 15.20
N ASN A 237 21.83 8.83 16.46
CA ASN A 237 22.97 9.66 16.86
C ASN A 237 24.31 9.00 16.49
N PRO A 238 25.42 9.77 16.53
CA PRO A 238 26.75 9.25 16.20
C PRO A 238 27.21 8.12 17.13
N ASP A 239 26.77 8.16 18.39
CA ASP A 239 27.01 7.11 19.39
C ASP A 239 26.06 5.91 19.25
N ARG A 240 25.24 5.89 18.19
CA ARG A 240 24.24 4.86 17.86
C ARG A 240 23.07 4.79 18.83
N THR A 241 22.92 5.77 19.72
CA THR A 241 21.65 5.95 20.43
C THR A 241 20.56 6.34 19.43
N VAL A 242 19.34 5.85 19.67
CA VAL A 242 18.21 6.10 18.79
C VAL A 242 17.14 6.88 19.55
N GLU A 243 16.68 7.96 18.94
CA GLU A 243 15.62 8.82 19.46
C GLU A 243 14.44 8.83 18.49
N THR A 244 13.22 8.66 19.01
CA THR A 244 11.98 8.86 18.25
C THR A 244 11.45 10.25 18.54
N LEU A 245 11.19 11.06 17.52
CA LEU A 245 10.72 12.42 17.69
C LEU A 245 9.20 12.47 17.52
N ASN A 246 8.48 12.62 18.63
CA ASN A 246 7.02 12.57 18.60
C ASN A 246 6.41 13.96 18.33
N SER A 247 5.36 13.97 17.52
CA SER A 247 4.48 15.12 17.26
C SER A 247 3.03 14.64 17.32
N SER A 248 2.08 15.53 17.63
CA SER A 248 0.66 15.23 17.44
C SER A 248 -0.03 16.32 16.62
N SER A 249 -0.79 15.87 15.63
CA SER A 249 -1.72 16.68 14.84
C SER A 249 -2.70 15.74 14.15
N PHE A 250 -3.79 16.29 13.62
CA PHE A 250 -4.73 15.51 12.81
C PHE A 250 -4.14 15.24 11.42
N PRO A 251 -4.48 14.10 10.79
CA PRO A 251 -4.30 13.91 9.35
C PRO A 251 -4.91 15.04 8.52
N LEU A 252 -4.31 15.30 7.35
CA LEU A 252 -4.80 16.27 6.39
C LEU A 252 -6.20 15.84 5.88
N GLY A 253 -7.07 16.82 5.67
CA GLY A 253 -8.43 16.62 5.15
C GLY A 253 -9.49 16.31 6.22
N LEU A 254 -9.10 16.01 7.47
CA LEU A 254 -10.06 15.69 8.54
C LEU A 254 -10.67 16.93 9.21
N VAL A 255 -9.91 18.01 9.31
CA VAL A 255 -10.35 19.25 9.97
C VAL A 255 -10.01 20.46 9.10
N THR A 256 -10.92 21.43 9.07
CA THR A 256 -10.70 22.68 8.32
C THR A 256 -9.53 23.49 8.90
N ASP A 257 -9.51 23.65 10.22
CA ASP A 257 -8.50 24.44 10.93
C ASP A 257 -7.42 23.51 11.52
N LEU A 258 -6.55 23.02 10.63
CA LEU A 258 -5.44 22.15 11.02
C LEU A 258 -4.37 22.94 11.78
N THR A 259 -4.14 22.57 13.04
CA THR A 259 -3.04 23.12 13.85
C THR A 259 -1.81 22.23 13.72
N LEU A 260 -0.72 22.80 13.21
CA LEU A 260 0.58 22.15 13.05
C LEU A 260 1.58 22.77 14.01
N THR A 261 2.36 21.94 14.69
CA THR A 261 3.47 22.38 15.53
C THR A 261 4.77 22.10 14.79
N THR A 262 5.55 23.14 14.51
CA THR A 262 6.90 22.98 13.96
C THR A 262 7.87 22.63 15.08
N GLN A 263 8.59 21.53 14.90
CA GLN A 263 9.65 21.07 15.77
C GLN A 263 11.01 21.33 15.11
N THR A 264 12.04 21.48 15.93
CA THR A 264 13.40 21.72 15.46
C THR A 264 14.35 20.71 16.08
N THR A 265 15.23 20.16 15.25
CA THR A 265 16.23 19.16 15.64
C THR A 265 17.58 19.51 15.03
N SER A 266 18.64 19.45 15.82
CA SER A 266 20.01 19.68 15.34
C SER A 266 20.67 18.35 15.00
N LEU A 267 21.14 18.20 13.76
CA LEU A 267 21.79 16.98 13.31
C LEU A 267 23.30 17.06 13.54
N GLN A 268 23.85 16.17 14.36
CA GLN A 268 25.30 16.07 14.61
C GLN A 268 26.03 15.42 13.41
N PRO A 269 27.35 15.66 13.21
CA PRO A 269 28.13 14.89 12.25
C PRO A 269 27.96 13.39 12.48
N GLU A 270 27.83 12.59 11.41
CA GLU A 270 27.55 11.14 11.45
C GLU A 270 26.16 10.74 12.00
N SER A 271 25.27 11.70 12.25
CA SER A 271 23.87 11.39 12.58
C SER A 271 23.05 11.04 11.34
N GLN A 272 22.05 10.19 11.52
CA GLN A 272 21.13 9.78 10.47
C GLN A 272 19.69 10.01 10.90
N MET A 273 18.98 10.83 10.15
CA MET A 273 17.55 11.07 10.32
C MET A 273 16.77 10.20 9.34
N LEU A 274 15.74 9.49 9.81
CA LEU A 274 14.88 8.64 9.00
C LEU A 274 13.40 9.03 9.16
N PHE A 275 12.69 8.96 8.04
CA PHE A 275 11.25 9.14 7.95
C PHE A 275 10.68 7.95 7.19
N CYS A 276 9.65 7.32 7.73
CA CYS A 276 9.09 6.11 7.15
C CYS A 276 7.57 6.23 7.03
N SER A 277 6.98 5.63 5.99
CA SER A 277 5.56 5.25 6.01
C SER A 277 5.31 4.11 6.99
N ASP A 278 4.04 3.82 7.26
CA ASP A 278 3.61 2.74 8.16
C ASP A 278 3.96 1.34 7.63
N GLY A 279 4.09 1.15 6.31
CA GLY A 279 4.60 -0.08 5.73
C GLY A 279 6.01 -0.48 6.20
N ALA A 280 6.79 0.44 6.79
CA ALA A 280 8.06 0.09 7.45
C ALA A 280 7.88 -0.70 8.76
N LEU A 281 6.72 -0.57 9.41
CA LEU A 281 6.35 -1.32 10.61
C LEU A 281 5.77 -2.69 10.25
N GLU A 282 5.01 -2.77 9.17
CA GLU A 282 4.29 -3.99 8.79
C GLU A 282 5.19 -5.16 8.34
N ILE A 283 6.48 -4.88 8.10
CA ILE A 283 7.51 -5.92 7.87
C ILE A 283 7.70 -6.78 9.13
N PHE A 284 7.35 -6.26 10.30
CA PHE A 284 7.54 -6.91 11.60
C PHE A 284 6.23 -7.45 12.16
N SER A 285 6.35 -8.50 12.97
CA SER A 285 5.22 -9.11 13.66
C SER A 285 4.95 -8.43 15.01
N GLY A 286 3.71 -8.47 15.47
CA GLY A 286 3.31 -8.01 16.80
C GLY A 286 2.49 -6.73 16.76
N GLY A 287 2.31 -6.10 17.92
CA GLY A 287 1.62 -4.81 18.03
C GLY A 287 2.49 -3.65 17.54
N THR A 288 1.88 -2.51 17.25
CA THR A 288 2.56 -1.31 16.71
C THR A 288 3.81 -0.89 17.51
N ALA A 289 3.76 -0.95 18.84
CA ALA A 289 4.91 -0.62 19.68
C ALA A 289 6.07 -1.63 19.56
N GLU A 290 5.74 -2.92 19.41
CA GLU A 290 6.73 -3.98 19.20
C GLU A 290 7.34 -3.87 17.80
N GLN A 291 6.53 -3.59 16.79
CA GLN A 291 6.99 -3.34 15.41
C GLN A 291 7.92 -2.14 15.35
N LEU A 292 7.59 -1.02 16.02
CA LEU A 292 8.47 0.16 16.09
C LEU A 292 9.81 -0.17 16.74
N THR A 293 9.80 -0.95 17.82
CA THR A 293 11.03 -1.39 18.51
C THR A 293 11.91 -2.23 17.58
N GLN A 294 11.30 -3.16 16.84
CA GLN A 294 12.00 -3.99 15.86
C GLN A 294 12.54 -3.17 14.68
N LEU A 295 11.78 -2.20 14.17
CA LEU A 295 12.22 -1.27 13.13
C LEU A 295 13.45 -0.48 13.59
N ILE A 296 13.40 0.12 14.78
CA ILE A 296 14.52 0.84 15.38
C ILE A 296 15.77 -0.06 15.49
N GLN A 297 15.58 -1.30 15.94
CA GLN A 297 16.67 -2.27 16.04
C GLN A 297 17.26 -2.59 14.66
N ALA A 298 16.44 -2.85 13.66
CA ALA A 298 16.88 -3.17 12.30
C ALA A 298 17.63 -1.99 11.64
N LEU A 299 17.11 -0.77 11.80
CA LEU A 299 17.74 0.46 11.29
C LEU A 299 19.10 0.72 11.98
N SER A 300 19.16 0.59 13.31
CA SER A 300 20.41 0.78 14.06
C SER A 300 21.48 -0.25 13.72
N GLN A 301 21.08 -1.45 13.28
CA GLN A 301 21.99 -2.51 12.84
C GLN A 301 22.28 -2.48 11.33
N ARG A 302 21.63 -1.58 10.56
CA ARG A 302 21.67 -1.55 9.09
C ARG A 302 21.29 -2.89 8.44
N THR A 303 20.37 -3.61 9.05
CA THR A 303 19.91 -4.93 8.59
C THR A 303 18.56 -4.88 7.88
N LEU A 304 17.91 -3.71 7.83
CA LEU A 304 16.63 -3.56 7.16
C LEU A 304 16.78 -3.85 5.65
N SER A 305 16.19 -4.96 5.22
CA SER A 305 16.08 -5.36 3.82
C SER A 305 14.61 -5.60 3.54
N PRO A 306 13.96 -4.79 2.68
CA PRO A 306 12.56 -4.98 2.35
C PRO A 306 12.30 -6.38 1.78
N PRO A 307 11.30 -7.12 2.27
CA PRO A 307 10.95 -8.43 1.71
C PRO A 307 10.50 -8.28 0.25
N ALA A 308 10.55 -9.37 -0.53
CA ALA A 308 10.16 -9.35 -1.94
C ALA A 308 8.70 -8.89 -2.10
N HIS A 309 7.82 -9.37 -1.23
CA HIS A 309 6.40 -9.00 -1.14
C HIS A 309 6.17 -8.18 0.14
N LEU A 310 5.45 -7.07 0.02
CA LEU A 310 5.06 -6.21 1.13
C LEU A 310 3.55 -6.37 1.39
N SER A 311 3.13 -6.22 2.64
CA SER A 311 1.71 -6.12 3.01
C SER A 311 1.15 -4.73 2.70
N ASP A 312 1.96 -3.69 2.88
CA ASP A 312 1.62 -2.30 2.57
C ASP A 312 2.82 -1.54 1.96
N ASP A 313 2.56 -0.36 1.41
CA ASP A 313 3.55 0.45 0.70
C ASP A 313 4.70 0.87 1.61
N LEU A 314 5.92 0.72 1.10
CA LEU A 314 7.12 1.04 1.85
C LEU A 314 7.83 2.24 1.25
N THR A 315 7.81 3.34 2.00
CA THR A 315 8.58 4.54 1.72
C THR A 315 9.46 4.89 2.90
N ILE A 316 10.76 5.03 2.64
CA ILE A 316 11.74 5.48 3.64
C ILE A 316 12.56 6.60 3.02
N LEU A 317 12.67 7.73 3.70
CA LEU A 317 13.63 8.80 3.41
C LEU A 317 14.70 8.82 4.50
N SER A 318 15.96 8.83 4.10
CA SER A 318 17.11 8.95 4.99
C SER A 318 17.96 10.16 4.67
N LEU A 319 18.23 10.98 5.68
CA LEU A 319 19.16 12.10 5.64
C LEU A 319 20.35 11.75 6.55
N HIS A 320 21.47 11.37 5.95
CA HIS A 320 22.70 11.04 6.68
C HIS A 320 23.69 12.19 6.59
N ARG A 321 24.03 12.80 7.73
CA ARG A 321 25.04 13.88 7.79
C ARG A 321 26.44 13.26 7.80
N THR A 322 27.26 13.55 6.80
CA THR A 322 28.59 12.92 6.62
C THR A 322 29.75 13.66 7.29
N THR A 323 29.57 14.94 7.64
CA THR A 323 30.60 15.81 8.22
C THR A 323 30.00 16.94 9.04
#